data_AF-A0A4Q5W5X5-F1
#
_entry.id   AF-A0A4Q5W5X5-F1
#
_cell.length_a   1.000
_cell.length_b   1.000
_cell.length_c   1.000
_cell.angle_alpha   90.00
_cell.angle_beta   90.00
_cell.angle_gamma   90.00
#
_symmetry.space_group_name_H-M   'P 1'
#
loop_
_entity.id
_entity.type
_entity.pdbx_description
1 polymer ?
#
loop_
_entity_poly.entity_id
_entity_poly.type
_entity_poly.pdbx_seq_one_letter_code
_entity_poly.pdbx_strand_id
1 'polypeptide(L)' 'MSNLSAPHFHNEEAAYAYVEARLWPHGPVCPHCGGVDRISKMQGKSTR' A
#
# COMPACT_ATOMS: atom_id res chain seq x y z
N MET A 1 -3.10 -16.76 -18.21
CA MET A 1 -3.98 -15.67 -17.75
C MET A 1 -3.10 -14.52 -17.32
N SER A 2 -3.31 -13.33 -17.88
CA SER A 2 -2.45 -12.17 -17.58
C SER A 2 -2.75 -11.63 -16.18
N ASN A 3 -1.72 -11.51 -15.35
CA ASN A 3 -1.82 -10.94 -13.99
C ASN A 3 -2.33 -9.49 -13.98
N LEU A 4 -2.29 -8.81 -15.14
CA LEU A 4 -2.76 -7.44 -15.33
C LEU A 4 -4.28 -7.28 -15.23
N SER A 5 -5.05 -8.37 -15.34
CA SER A 5 -6.52 -8.33 -15.20
C SER A 5 -7.00 -8.40 -13.76
N ALA A 6 -6.09 -8.40 -12.78
CA ALA A 6 -6.48 -8.48 -11.39
C ALA A 6 -7.16 -7.16 -10.94
N PRO A 7 -8.23 -7.23 -10.13
CA PRO A 7 -9.03 -6.06 -9.76
C PRO A 7 -8.24 -4.97 -9.01
N HIS A 8 -7.14 -5.34 -8.37
CA HIS A 8 -6.23 -4.41 -7.69
C HIS A 8 -5.33 -3.60 -8.65
N PHE A 9 -5.32 -3.88 -9.95
CA PHE A 9 -4.66 -3.03 -10.96
C PHE A 9 -5.59 -2.03 -11.63
N HIS A 10 -6.91 -2.14 -11.40
CA HIS A 10 -7.93 -1.30 -12.02
C HIS A 10 -8.58 -0.30 -11.07
N ASN A 11 -8.39 -0.47 -9.76
CA ASN A 11 -8.88 0.45 -8.74
C ASN A 11 -7.72 0.82 -7.80
N GLU A 12 -7.50 2.12 -7.66
CA GLU A 12 -6.48 2.71 -6.81
C GLU A 12 -6.65 2.31 -5.32
N GLU A 13 -7.89 2.29 -4.81
CA GLU A 13 -8.18 1.85 -3.43
C GLU A 13 -7.85 0.38 -3.22
N ALA A 14 -8.15 -0.46 -4.22
CA ALA A 14 -7.84 -1.89 -4.18
C ALA A 14 -6.34 -2.15 -4.32
N ALA A 15 -5.61 -1.31 -5.05
CA ALA A 15 -4.15 -1.36 -5.14
C ALA A 15 -3.51 -1.08 -3.78
N TYR A 16 -3.96 -0.03 -3.08
CA TYR A 16 -3.47 0.30 -1.75
C TYR A 16 -3.75 -0.85 -0.78
N ALA A 17 -4.98 -1.35 -0.71
CA ALA A 17 -5.33 -2.46 0.18
C ALA A 17 -4.50 -3.74 -0.10
N TYR A 18 -4.24 -4.05 -1.37
CA TYR A 18 -3.44 -5.22 -1.75
C TYR A 18 -1.97 -5.08 -1.31
N VAL A 19 -1.39 -3.90 -1.50
CA VAL A 19 0.00 -3.59 -1.15
C VAL A 19 0.15 -3.53 0.38
N GLU A 20 -0.75 -2.85 1.07
CA GLU A 20 -0.77 -2.74 2.54
C GLU A 20 -0.96 -4.11 3.20
N ALA A 21 -1.86 -4.96 2.71
CA ALA A 21 -2.03 -6.31 3.25
C ALA A 21 -0.77 -7.18 3.10
N ARG A 22 0.05 -6.94 2.07
CA ARG A 22 1.28 -7.70 1.80
C ARG A 22 2.48 -7.18 2.59
N LEU A 23 2.60 -5.86 2.72
CA LEU A 23 3.74 -5.21 3.39
C LEU A 23 3.52 -5.00 4.89
N TRP A 24 2.26 -4.77 5.31
CA TRP A 24 1.87 -4.31 6.63
C TRP A 24 0.69 -5.12 7.21
N PRO A 25 0.84 -6.44 7.42
CA PRO A 25 -0.23 -7.30 7.94
C PRO A 25 -0.70 -6.91 9.35
N HIS A 26 0.14 -6.23 10.13
CA HIS A 26 -0.14 -5.79 11.51
C HIS A 26 -0.17 -4.25 11.65
N GLY A 27 -0.24 -3.52 10.53
CA GLY A 27 -0.19 -2.06 10.49
C GLY A 27 1.12 -1.50 9.91
N PRO A 28 1.21 -0.16 9.75
CA PRO A 28 2.27 0.55 9.02
C PRO A 28 3.62 0.53 9.75
N VAL A 29 4.17 -0.67 9.92
CA VAL A 29 5.42 -0.94 10.61
C VAL A 29 6.35 -1.60 9.60
N CYS A 30 7.52 -1.00 9.36
CA CYS A 30 8.52 -1.65 8.53
C CYS A 30 9.01 -2.93 9.23
N PRO A 31 8.86 -4.13 8.63
CA PRO A 31 9.31 -5.38 9.26
C PRO A 31 10.84 -5.50 9.36
N HIS A 32 11.59 -4.64 8.66
CA HIS A 32 13.05 -4.65 8.66
C HIS A 32 13.66 -3.75 9.74
N CYS A 33 13.05 -2.60 10.03
CA CYS A 33 13.63 -1.63 10.98
C CYS A 33 12.67 -1.20 12.09
N GLY A 34 11.40 -1.60 12.06
CA GLY A 34 10.37 -1.21 13.03
C GLY A 34 10.00 0.28 12.99
N GLY A 35 10.59 1.06 12.09
CA GLY A 35 10.35 2.49 11.99
C GLY A 35 8.93 2.77 11.49
N VAL A 36 8.15 3.49 12.30
CA VAL A 36 6.80 3.99 11.96
C VAL A 36 6.79 5.47 11.61
N ASP A 37 7.87 6.18 11.93
CA ASP A 37 7.96 7.64 11.93
C ASP A 37 7.73 8.28 10.54
N ARG A 38 8.13 7.56 9.49
CA ARG A 38 8.02 8.01 8.09
C ARG A 38 6.92 7.29 7.30
N ILE A 39 6.17 6.39 7.95
CA ILE A 39 5.10 5.63 7.32
C ILE A 39 3.79 6.34 7.64
N SER A 40 3.56 7.44 6.94
CA SER A 40 2.33 8.21 7.05
C SER A 40 1.69 8.38 5.68
N LYS A 41 0.37 8.56 5.66
CA LYS A 41 -0.35 8.87 4.43
C LYS A 41 0.23 10.16 3.85
N MET A 42 0.78 10.11 2.64
CA MET A 42 1.30 11.28 1.96
C MET A 42 0.15 12.26 1.69
N GLN A 43 0.21 13.44 2.29
CA GLN A 43 -0.80 14.51 2.17
C GLN A 43 -0.49 15.48 1.00
N GLY A 44 0.22 15.00 -0.04
CA GLY A 44 0.66 15.82 -1.16
C GLY A 44 -0.50 16.16 -2.10
N LYS A 45 -0.55 17.38 -2.65
CA LYS A 45 -1.60 17.81 -3.61
C LYS A 45 -1.68 16.96 -4.89
N SER A 46 -0.61 16.23 -5.21
CA SER A 46 -0.52 15.32 -6.36
C SER A 46 -0.70 13.85 -5.98
N THR A 47 -0.75 13.54 -4.70
CA THR A 47 -1.01 12.19 -4.19
C THR A 47 -2.50 12.13 -3.91
N ARG A 48 -3.28 11.73 -4.92
CA ARG A 48 -4.73 11.55 -4.79
C ARG A 48 -5.03 10.19 -4.16
#